data_AF-A0AA90H8Q7-F1
#
_entry.id   AF-A0AA90H8Q7-F1
#
_cell.length_a   1.000
_cell.length_b   1.000
_cell.length_c   1.000
_cell.angle_alpha   90.00
_cell.angle_beta   90.00
_cell.angle_gamma   90.00
#
_symmetry.space_group_name_H-M   'P 1'
#
loop_
_entity.id
_entity.type
_entity.pdbx_description
1 polymer ?
#
loop_
_entity_poly.entity_id
_entity_poly.type
_entity_poly.pdbx_seq_one_letter_code
_entity_poly.pdbx_strand_id
1 'polypeptide(L)' 'MHWLSVSMLTAVVLFVCDGNAARLGLCASRSCRRAFVDRSKNARKIYCSDACAHRESVAAYRARRRQGGPDA' A
#
# COMPACT_ATOMS: atom_id res chain seq x y z
N MET A 1 13.41 2.27 27.98
CA MET A 1 12.33 2.51 26.99
C MET A 1 12.61 3.66 26.03
N HIS A 2 13.35 4.70 26.40
CA HIS A 2 13.55 5.91 25.57
C HIS A 2 14.51 5.66 24.38
N TRP A 3 15.44 4.72 24.54
CA TRP A 3 16.39 4.33 23.49
C TRP A 3 15.71 3.79 22.23
N LEU A 4 14.62 3.02 22.38
CA LEU A 4 13.84 2.50 21.23
C LEU A 4 13.16 3.63 20.46
N SER A 5 12.69 4.66 21.16
CA SER A 5 12.06 5.83 20.56
C SER A 5 13.05 6.64 19.72
N VAL A 6 14.27 6.84 20.22
CA VAL A 6 15.33 7.56 19.49
C VAL A 6 15.78 6.78 18.25
N SER A 7 16.03 5.48 18.37
CA SER A 7 16.43 4.66 17.21
C SER A 7 15.37 4.63 16.12
N MET A 8 14.09 4.53 16.49
CA MET A 8 12.99 4.55 15.52
C MET A 8 12.88 5.91 14.82
N LEU A 9 13.04 7.01 15.56
CA LEU A 9 13.01 8.35 14.98
C LEU A 9 14.15 8.56 13.99
N THR A 10 15.38 8.23 14.38
CA THR A 10 16.56 8.40 13.51
C THR A 10 16.42 7.60 12.22
N ALA A 11 15.91 6.36 12.30
CA ALA A 11 15.69 5.55 11.10
C ALA A 11 14.69 6.20 10.13
N VAL A 12 13.60 6.78 10.62
CA VAL A 12 12.62 7.49 9.79
C VAL A 12 13.21 8.76 9.20
N VAL A 13 13.96 9.54 9.99
CA VAL A 13 14.61 10.78 9.52
C VAL A 13 15.58 10.49 8.39
N LEU A 14 16.50 9.52 8.57
CA LEU A 14 17.46 9.15 7.53
C LEU A 14 16.76 8.67 6.25
N PHE A 15 15.73 7.83 6.40
CA PHE A 15 14.95 7.35 5.26
C PHE A 15 14.33 8.50 4.44
N VAL A 16 13.81 9.53 5.11
CA VAL A 16 13.24 10.71 4.44
C VAL A 16 14.32 11.57 3.79
N CYS A 17 15.43 11.82 4.50
CA CYS A 17 16.56 12.62 3.99
C CYS A 17 17.20 12.01 2.73
N ASP A 18 17.22 10.68 2.63
CA ASP A 18 17.71 9.95 1.44
C ASP A 18 16.75 10.03 0.23
N GLY A 19 15.70 10.85 0.29
CA GLY A 19 14.74 11.03 -0.80
C GLY A 19 13.76 9.87 -0.97
N ASN A 20 13.72 8.92 -0.04
CA ASN A 20 12.82 7.76 -0.12
C ASN A 20 11.39 8.05 0.35
N ALA A 21 11.06 9.30 0.70
CA ALA A 21 9.72 9.70 1.11
C ALA A 21 8.63 9.29 0.10
N ALA A 22 8.93 9.35 -1.20
CA ALA A 22 8.02 8.92 -2.27
C ALA A 22 7.71 7.40 -2.27
N ARG A 23 8.50 6.60 -1.54
CA ARG A 23 8.25 5.16 -1.36
C ARG A 23 7.32 4.87 -0.19
N LEU A 24 7.00 5.84 0.66
CA LEU A 24 6.01 5.69 1.72
C LEU A 24 4.62 5.97 1.16
N GLY A 25 3.70 5.02 1.35
CA GLY A 25 2.33 5.14 0.87
C GLY A 25 1.33 4.56 1.86
N LEU A 26 0.07 4.98 1.72
CA LEU A 26 -1.07 4.36 2.37
C LEU A 26 -1.73 3.38 1.41
N CYS A 27 -2.16 2.23 1.93
CA CYS A 27 -2.88 1.24 1.13
C CYS A 27 -4.10 1.86 0.45
N ALA A 28 -4.24 1.68 -0.87
CA ALA A 28 -5.36 2.20 -1.66
C ALA A 28 -6.68 1.42 -1.43
N SER A 29 -6.65 0.32 -0.68
CA SER A 29 -7.86 -0.47 -0.41
C SER A 29 -8.81 0.28 0.50
N ARG A 30 -10.11 0.28 0.18
CA ARG A 30 -11.13 1.00 0.98
C ARG A 30 -11.24 0.49 2.41
N SER A 31 -10.94 -0.79 2.62
CA SER A 31 -10.99 -1.45 3.93
C SER A 31 -9.63 -1.49 4.66
N CYS A 32 -8.57 -0.92 4.08
CA CYS A 32 -7.23 -0.96 4.66
C CYS A 32 -6.56 0.42 4.63
N ARG A 33 -6.10 0.91 5.79
CA ARG A 33 -5.37 2.19 5.92
C ARG A 33 -3.92 1.99 6.39
N ARG A 34 -3.33 0.83 6.12
CA ARG A 34 -1.99 0.51 6.60
C ARG A 34 -0.94 1.25 5.76
N ALA A 35 0.02 1.89 6.43
CA ALA A 35 1.20 2.44 5.78
C ALA A 35 2.11 1.31 5.28
N PHE A 36 2.76 1.53 4.15
CA PHE A 36 3.73 0.59 3.58
C PHE A 36 4.91 1.33 2.96
N VAL A 37 6.03 0.61 2.84
CA VAL A 37 7.23 1.07 2.13
C VAL A 37 7.32 0.30 0.81
N ASP A 38 7.37 1.03 -0.31
CA ASP A 38 7.54 0.46 -1.63
C ASP A 38 9.00 0.09 -1.89
N ARG A 39 9.29 -1.21 -1.67
CA ARG A 39 10.57 -1.84 -1.98
C ARG A 39 10.63 -2.40 -3.41
N SER A 40 9.62 -2.17 -4.24
CA SER A 40 9.61 -2.63 -5.62
C SER A 40 10.58 -1.80 -6.48
N LYS A 41 11.08 -2.42 -7.56
CA LYS A 41 11.99 -1.78 -8.50
C LYS A 41 11.34 -0.59 -9.23
N ASN A 42 10.03 -0.66 -9.47
CA ASN A 42 9.30 0.31 -10.30
C ASN A 42 8.53 1.37 -9.50
N ALA A 43 8.56 1.34 -8.16
CA ALA A 43 7.85 2.29 -7.31
C ALA A 43 6.34 2.45 -7.65
N ARG A 44 5.70 1.36 -8.08
CA ARG A 44 4.28 1.35 -8.53
C ARG A 44 3.36 0.62 -7.55
N LYS A 45 3.84 0.25 -6.37
CA LYS A 45 3.03 -0.50 -5.41
C LYS A 45 2.07 0.48 -4.74
N ILE A 46 0.76 0.23 -4.89
CA ILE A 46 -0.32 1.04 -4.26
C ILE A 46 -1.03 0.32 -3.11
N TYR A 47 -0.71 -0.95 -2.87
CA TYR A 47 -1.31 -1.78 -1.83
C TYR A 47 -0.25 -2.24 -0.83
N CYS A 48 -0.59 -2.37 0.46
CA CYS A 48 0.39 -2.81 1.47
C CYS A 48 0.91 -4.23 1.23
N SER A 49 0.09 -5.12 0.68
CA SER A 49 0.38 -6.54 0.44
C SER A 49 -0.42 -7.10 -0.74
N ASP A 50 0.00 -8.27 -1.24
CA ASP A 50 -0.70 -8.96 -2.32
C ASP A 50 -2.13 -9.36 -1.94
N ALA A 51 -2.39 -9.62 -0.66
CA ALA A 51 -3.74 -9.87 -0.18
C ALA A 51 -4.68 -8.66 -0.39
N CYS A 52 -4.19 -7.43 -0.17
CA CYS A 52 -4.97 -6.22 -0.45
C CYS A 52 -5.14 -6.00 -1.96
N ALA A 53 -4.09 -6.26 -2.75
CA ALA A 53 -4.17 -6.17 -4.21
C ALA A 53 -5.19 -7.15 -4.79
N HIS A 54 -5.18 -8.41 -4.32
CA HIS A 54 -6.13 -9.43 -4.75
C HIS A 54 -7.57 -9.10 -4.34
N ARG A 55 -7.79 -8.64 -3.11
CA ARG A 55 -9.13 -8.24 -2.63
C ARG A 55 -9.77 -7.16 -3.50
N GLU A 56 -9.04 -6.09 -3.80
CA GLU A 56 -9.56 -5.01 -4.63
C GLU A 56 -9.76 -5.46 -6.09
N SER A 57 -8.87 -6.32 -6.62
CA SER A 57 -9.03 -6.91 -7.95
C SER A 57 -10.29 -7.78 -8.04
N VAL A 58 -10.55 -8.61 -7.03
CA VAL A 58 -11.76 -9.46 -6.95
C VAL A 58 -13.01 -8.60 -6.79
N ALA A 59 -12.97 -7.55 -5.98
CA ALA A 59 -14.10 -6.63 -5.83
C ALA A 59 -14.44 -5.94 -7.16
N ALA A 60 -13.42 -5.45 -7.88
CA ALA A 60 -13.58 -4.85 -9.20
C ALA A 60 -14.11 -5.86 -10.24
N TYR A 61 -13.60 -7.09 -10.24
CA TYR A 61 -14.09 -8.16 -11.11
C TYR A 61 -15.56 -8.49 -10.85
N ARG A 62 -15.95 -8.64 -9.57
CA ARG A 62 -17.34 -8.88 -9.16
C ARG A 62 -18.27 -7.73 -9.56
N ALA A 63 -17.82 -6.48 -9.43
CA ALA A 63 -18.59 -5.31 -9.85
C ALA A 63 -18.86 -5.33 -11.37
N ARG A 64 -17.85 -5.65 -12.19
CA ARG A 64 -18.00 -5.78 -13.65
C ARG A 64 -18.97 -6.89 -14.03
N ARG A 65 -18.89 -8.07 -13.40
CA ARG A 65 -19.83 -9.17 -13.68
C ARG A 65 -21.26 -8.88 -13.28
N ARG A 66 -21.50 -8.05 -12.27
CA ARG A 66 -22.85 -7.59 -11.90
C ARG A 66 -23.43 -6.60 -12.92
N GLN A 67 -22.57 -5.84 -13.61
CA GLN A 67 -22.98 -4.87 -14.62
C GLN A 67 -23.14 -5.49 -16.01
N GLY A 68 -22.44 -6.58 -16.30
CA GLY A 68 -22.57 -7.37 -17.54
C GLY A 68 -23.19 -8.74 -17.30
N GLY A 69 -24.32 -8.81 -16.57
CA GLY A 69 -25.12 -10.04 -16.46
C GLY A 69 -25.46 -10.60 -17.86
N PRO A 70 -25.59 -11.93 -18.01
CA PRO A 70 -25.49 -12.63 -19.29
C PRO A 70 -26.77 -12.51 -20.14
N ASP A 71 -27.14 -11.31 -20.57
CA ASP A 71 -28.30 -11.07 -21.46
C ASP A 71 -28.03 -9.90 -22.43
N ALA A 72 -26.98 -10.02 -23.25
CA ALA A 72 -26.81 -9.24 -24.49
C ALA A 72 -26.41 -10.19 -25.62
#